data_AF-A0A0D6EHV4-F1
#
_entry.id   AF-A0A0D6EHV4-F1
#
_cell.length_a   1.000
_cell.length_b   1.000
_cell.length_c   1.000
_cell.angle_alpha   90.00
_cell.angle_beta   90.00
_cell.angle_gamma   90.00
#
_symmetry.space_group_name_H-M   'P 1'
#
loop_
_entity.id
_entity.type
_entity.pdbx_description
1 polymer ?
#
loop_
_entity_poly.entity_id
_entity_poly.type
_entity_poly.pdbx_seq_one_letter_code
_entity_poly.pdbx_strand_id
1 'polypeptide(L)'
;MLTGASGLYDRARPTYPEPALQKILSLLPPSAAVVELGAGTGLFSRGLLNAALAKPGSVSEWLAVEPSEGMRVGFEKKLPEVAALEGSGLQVAIVDGLFDKIPVEDGKADLVSLSSWPRSAILRSCLADRTSARRLRGLRSRYRHGYWKSIFETAFYPGTFEAPVQELYHRDLPATEQGVIDRVLSKSFITALSEEEQAKVVKEIEAVLKKGEGMKWINEDEGIFEYPYDTDLYVIRKKE
;
A
#
# COMPACT_ATOMS: atom_id res chain seq x y z
N MET A 1 -17.66 -14.91 -2.84
CA MET A 1 -16.77 -14.84 -4.02
C MET A 1 -16.29 -13.41 -4.19
N LEU A 2 -15.04 -13.12 -3.81
CA LEU A 2 -14.38 -11.80 -3.90
C LEU A 2 -13.42 -11.73 -5.11
N THR A 3 -13.61 -12.59 -6.11
CA THR A 3 -12.60 -12.86 -7.15
C THR A 3 -12.41 -11.72 -8.16
N GLY A 4 -13.38 -10.80 -8.30
CA GLY A 4 -13.26 -9.63 -9.17
C GLY A 4 -12.50 -8.44 -8.55
N ALA A 5 -12.57 -8.29 -7.22
CA ALA A 5 -12.03 -7.12 -6.53
C ALA A 5 -10.49 -7.10 -6.48
N SER A 6 -9.85 -8.26 -6.32
CA SER A 6 -8.39 -8.38 -6.23
C SER A 6 -7.68 -8.07 -7.56
N GLY A 7 -8.27 -8.44 -8.70
CA GLY A 7 -7.73 -8.13 -10.02
C GLY A 7 -7.77 -6.65 -10.38
N LEU A 8 -8.86 -5.95 -10.05
CA LEU A 8 -8.96 -4.50 -10.20
C LEU A 8 -8.03 -3.77 -9.21
N TYR A 9 -7.93 -4.27 -7.98
CA TYR A 9 -7.02 -3.75 -6.95
C TYR A 9 -5.57 -3.71 -7.39
N ASP A 10 -5.07 -4.80 -7.98
CA ASP A 10 -3.66 -4.88 -8.37
C ASP A 10 -3.33 -3.97 -9.57
N ARG A 11 -4.21 -3.95 -10.59
CA ARG A 11 -3.97 -3.18 -11.83
C ARG A 11 -4.12 -1.67 -11.66
N ALA A 12 -5.07 -1.23 -10.83
CA ALA A 12 -5.41 0.19 -10.71
C ALA A 12 -4.48 0.97 -9.75
N ARG A 13 -3.39 0.34 -9.29
CA ARG A 13 -2.59 0.82 -8.16
C ARG A 13 -1.09 0.83 -8.49
N PRO A 14 -0.45 2.01 -8.56
CA PRO A 14 0.96 2.08 -8.93
C PRO A 14 1.92 1.48 -7.90
N THR A 15 3.02 0.88 -8.32
CA THR A 15 4.02 0.33 -7.38
C THR A 15 4.59 1.39 -6.43
N TYR A 16 5.22 0.98 -5.33
CA TYR A 16 5.86 1.91 -4.38
C TYR A 16 7.05 2.66 -5.00
N PRO A 17 7.43 3.86 -4.49
CA PRO A 17 8.59 4.59 -5.00
C PRO A 17 9.88 3.79 -4.78
N GLU A 18 10.66 3.60 -5.85
CA GLU A 18 11.94 2.88 -5.79
C GLU A 18 12.90 3.46 -4.72
N PRO A 19 13.07 4.79 -4.56
CA PRO A 19 13.92 5.32 -3.51
C PRO A 19 13.49 4.92 -2.09
N ALA A 20 12.18 4.75 -1.84
CA ALA A 20 11.68 4.32 -0.55
C ALA A 20 11.99 2.83 -0.28
N LEU A 21 11.92 1.99 -1.32
CA LEU A 21 12.28 0.57 -1.24
C LEU A 21 13.78 0.41 -0.98
N GLN A 22 14.62 1.15 -1.70
CA GLN A 22 16.07 1.18 -1.49
C GLN A 22 16.44 1.69 -0.09
N LYS A 23 15.72 2.71 0.41
CA LYS A 23 15.89 3.18 1.79
C LYS A 23 15.62 2.08 2.79
N ILE A 24 14.53 1.31 2.64
CA ILE A 24 14.22 0.18 3.53
C ILE A 24 15.36 -0.85 3.49
N LEU A 25 15.80 -1.28 2.30
CA LEU A 25 16.89 -2.26 2.16
C LEU A 25 18.24 -1.77 2.70
N SER A 26 18.49 -0.47 2.70
CA SER A 26 19.72 0.11 3.26
C SER A 26 19.79 0.02 4.79
N LEU A 27 18.65 -0.18 5.45
CA LEU A 27 18.55 -0.27 6.91
C LEU A 27 18.64 -1.71 7.43
N LEU A 28 18.58 -2.70 6.55
CA LEU A 28 18.59 -4.11 6.92
C LEU A 28 20.01 -4.64 7.15
N PRO A 29 20.20 -5.55 8.10
CA PRO A 29 21.43 -6.32 8.19
C PRO A 29 21.58 -7.24 6.95
N PRO A 30 22.78 -7.76 6.67
CA PRO A 30 22.95 -8.80 5.66
C PRO A 30 22.07 -10.01 5.97
N SER A 31 21.53 -10.63 4.91
CA SER A 31 20.71 -11.83 4.96
C SER A 31 19.47 -11.72 5.86
N ALA A 32 18.86 -10.54 5.91
CA ALA A 32 17.74 -10.24 6.80
C ALA A 32 16.53 -11.17 6.59
N ALA A 33 15.82 -11.44 7.69
CA ALA A 33 14.50 -12.06 7.70
C ALA A 33 13.41 -10.97 7.79
N VAL A 34 12.48 -11.00 6.83
CA VAL A 34 11.40 -10.01 6.70
C VAL A 34 10.05 -10.65 7.01
N VAL A 35 9.27 -10.01 7.87
CA VAL A 35 7.85 -10.29 8.09
C VAL A 35 7.02 -9.14 7.54
N GLU A 36 6.13 -9.41 6.60
CA GLU A 36 5.18 -8.44 6.06
C GLU A 36 3.77 -8.72 6.57
N LEU A 37 3.19 -7.76 7.25
CA LEU A 37 1.85 -7.87 7.79
C LEU A 37 0.84 -7.17 6.88
N GLY A 38 -0.24 -7.88 6.52
CA GLY A 38 -1.27 -7.39 5.60
C GLY A 38 -0.77 -7.27 4.16
N ALA A 39 -0.09 -8.32 3.66
CA ALA A 39 0.56 -8.29 2.35
C ALA A 39 -0.42 -8.12 1.17
N GLY A 40 -1.72 -8.41 1.36
CA GLY A 40 -2.71 -8.33 0.30
C GLY A 40 -2.34 -9.22 -0.89
N THR A 41 -2.42 -8.68 -2.10
CA THR A 41 -1.99 -9.37 -3.34
C THR A 41 -0.48 -9.27 -3.61
N GLY A 42 0.31 -8.78 -2.64
CA GLY A 42 1.77 -8.73 -2.74
C GLY A 42 2.32 -7.55 -3.53
N LEU A 43 1.62 -6.42 -3.63
CA LEU A 43 2.13 -5.26 -4.38
C LEU A 43 3.40 -4.66 -3.75
N PHE A 44 3.44 -4.54 -2.42
CA PHE A 44 4.64 -4.09 -1.71
C PHE A 44 5.73 -5.16 -1.78
N SER A 45 5.37 -6.40 -1.49
CA SER A 45 6.27 -7.57 -1.52
C SER A 45 6.99 -7.67 -2.84
N ARG A 46 6.28 -7.65 -3.98
CA ARG A 46 6.91 -7.71 -5.32
C ARG A 46 7.88 -6.56 -5.55
N GLY A 47 7.55 -5.35 -5.10
CA GLY A 47 8.45 -4.20 -5.21
C GLY A 47 9.75 -4.41 -4.43
N LEU A 48 9.64 -4.74 -3.14
CA LEU A 48 10.83 -4.89 -2.29
C LEU A 48 11.63 -6.16 -2.64
N LEU A 49 10.98 -7.24 -3.06
CA LEU A 49 11.65 -8.47 -3.53
C LEU A 49 12.48 -8.19 -4.79
N ASN A 50 11.94 -7.49 -5.79
CA ASN A 50 12.71 -7.10 -6.97
C ASN A 50 13.95 -6.25 -6.58
N ALA A 51 13.77 -5.30 -5.67
CA ALA A 51 14.87 -4.47 -5.17
C ALA A 51 15.90 -5.29 -4.38
N ALA A 52 15.47 -6.28 -3.59
CA ALA A 52 16.35 -7.17 -2.84
C ALA A 52 17.14 -8.12 -3.76
N LEU A 53 16.51 -8.64 -4.81
CA LEU A 53 17.18 -9.51 -5.80
C LEU A 53 18.26 -8.75 -6.59
N ALA A 54 18.10 -7.44 -6.78
CA ALA A 54 19.15 -6.58 -7.33
C ALA A 54 20.35 -6.40 -6.38
N LYS A 55 20.23 -6.80 -5.11
CA LYS A 55 21.28 -6.76 -4.08
C LYS A 55 21.41 -8.14 -3.40
N PRO A 56 21.98 -9.15 -4.08
CA PRO A 56 22.07 -10.52 -3.56
C PRO A 56 22.61 -10.58 -2.14
N GLY A 57 21.96 -11.38 -1.30
CA GLY A 57 22.32 -11.52 0.11
C GLY A 57 21.76 -10.43 1.03
N SER A 58 20.94 -9.48 0.55
CA SER A 58 20.28 -8.51 1.44
C SER A 58 19.14 -9.11 2.27
N VAL A 59 18.39 -10.05 1.71
CA VAL A 59 17.25 -10.73 2.34
C VAL A 59 17.38 -12.23 2.10
N SER A 60 17.16 -13.03 3.14
CA SER A 60 17.21 -14.50 3.05
C SER A 60 15.83 -15.15 3.18
N GLU A 61 14.95 -14.55 4.00
CA GLU A 61 13.61 -15.04 4.27
C GLU A 61 12.58 -13.90 4.18
N TRP A 62 11.43 -14.20 3.57
CA TRP A 62 10.28 -13.32 3.48
C TRP A 62 9.01 -14.09 3.85
N LEU A 63 8.39 -13.70 4.96
CA LEU A 63 7.09 -14.23 5.37
C LEU A 63 6.03 -13.15 5.27
N ALA A 64 5.12 -13.31 4.31
CA ALA A 64 3.90 -12.52 4.21
C ALA A 64 2.79 -13.11 5.09
N VAL A 65 2.07 -12.24 5.80
CA VAL A 65 0.93 -12.60 6.64
C VAL A 65 -0.30 -11.85 6.14
N GLU A 66 -1.34 -12.57 5.76
CA GLU A 66 -2.55 -11.97 5.18
C GLU A 66 -3.79 -12.80 5.57
N PRO A 67 -4.79 -12.22 6.26
CA PRO A 67 -5.95 -12.98 6.73
C PRO A 67 -6.93 -13.38 5.61
N SER A 68 -6.96 -12.66 4.49
CA SER A 68 -7.88 -12.96 3.40
C SER A 68 -7.31 -14.03 2.47
N GLU A 69 -7.93 -15.21 2.47
CA GLU A 69 -7.60 -16.29 1.53
C GLU A 69 -7.56 -15.82 0.07
N GLY A 70 -8.55 -15.02 -0.35
CA GLY A 70 -8.60 -14.50 -1.72
C GLY A 70 -7.44 -13.56 -2.06
N MET A 71 -6.92 -12.81 -1.08
CA MET A 71 -5.72 -11.99 -1.25
C MET A 71 -4.45 -12.86 -1.30
N ARG A 72 -4.35 -13.89 -0.44
CA ARG A 72 -3.24 -14.85 -0.45
C ARG A 72 -3.11 -15.58 -1.79
N VAL A 73 -4.23 -16.07 -2.33
CA VAL A 73 -4.26 -16.66 -3.68
C VAL A 73 -3.81 -15.65 -4.74
N GLY A 74 -4.17 -14.37 -4.58
CA GLY A 74 -3.71 -13.30 -5.45
C GLY A 74 -2.19 -13.08 -5.37
N PHE A 75 -1.64 -13.08 -4.16
CA PHE A 75 -0.20 -13.00 -3.92
C PHE A 75 0.55 -14.14 -4.62
N GLU A 76 0.13 -15.40 -4.39
CA GLU A 76 0.79 -16.57 -4.97
C GLU A 76 0.77 -16.56 -6.50
N LYS A 77 -0.36 -16.13 -7.10
CA LYS A 77 -0.48 -15.98 -8.55
C LYS A 77 0.43 -14.90 -9.14
N LYS A 78 0.79 -13.90 -8.34
CA LYS A 78 1.59 -12.74 -8.76
C LYS A 78 3.07 -12.91 -8.42
N LEU A 79 3.42 -13.76 -7.48
CA LEU A 79 4.80 -14.03 -7.09
C LEU A 79 5.71 -14.44 -8.27
N PRO A 80 5.26 -15.25 -9.24
CA PRO A 80 6.05 -15.56 -10.43
C PRO A 80 6.42 -14.36 -11.32
N GLU A 81 5.80 -13.19 -11.13
CA GLU A 81 6.18 -11.95 -11.82
C GLU A 81 7.49 -11.35 -11.27
N VAL A 82 7.96 -11.79 -10.09
CA VAL A 82 9.27 -11.43 -9.55
C VAL A 82 10.34 -12.26 -10.25
N ALA A 83 10.88 -11.70 -11.33
CA ALA A 83 11.93 -12.34 -12.11
C ALA A 83 13.16 -12.65 -11.24
N ALA A 84 13.81 -13.79 -11.50
CA ALA A 84 14.98 -14.27 -10.76
C ALA A 84 14.74 -14.66 -9.29
N LEU A 85 13.49 -14.74 -8.81
CA LEU A 85 13.22 -15.29 -7.48
C LEU A 85 13.59 -16.79 -7.41
N GLU A 86 13.20 -17.56 -8.42
CA GLU A 86 13.61 -18.97 -8.55
C GLU A 86 15.14 -19.06 -8.72
N GLY A 87 15.79 -19.85 -7.87
CA GLY A 87 17.25 -20.00 -7.87
C GLY A 87 18.03 -18.92 -7.10
N SER A 88 17.37 -17.88 -6.57
CA SER A 88 18.03 -16.84 -5.76
C SER A 88 18.46 -17.31 -4.36
N GLY A 89 17.86 -18.39 -3.87
CA GLY A 89 17.98 -18.83 -2.47
C GLY A 89 17.13 -18.03 -1.47
N LEU A 90 16.43 -16.97 -1.92
CA LEU A 90 15.50 -16.20 -1.09
C LEU A 90 14.20 -17.00 -0.90
N GLN A 91 13.86 -17.30 0.35
CA GLN A 91 12.67 -18.07 0.69
C GLN A 91 11.48 -17.13 0.88
N VAL A 92 10.40 -17.34 0.11
CA VAL A 92 9.17 -16.55 0.22
C VAL A 92 8.01 -17.45 0.57
N ALA A 93 7.27 -17.10 1.61
CA ALA A 93 6.04 -17.78 2.00
C ALA A 93 4.94 -16.78 2.31
N ILE A 94 3.68 -17.21 2.16
CA ILE A 94 2.51 -16.46 2.62
C ILE A 94 1.63 -17.35 3.50
N VAL A 95 1.18 -16.82 4.63
CA VAL A 95 0.41 -17.57 5.63
C VAL A 95 -0.82 -16.79 6.09
N ASP A 96 -1.79 -17.53 6.62
CA ASP A 96 -2.94 -16.97 7.31
C ASP A 96 -2.52 -16.39 8.67
N GLY A 97 -3.01 -15.19 8.99
CA GLY A 97 -2.72 -14.54 10.26
C GLY A 97 -3.28 -13.13 10.36
N LEU A 98 -3.40 -12.65 11.59
CA LEU A 98 -3.89 -11.32 11.94
C LEU A 98 -2.76 -10.51 12.57
N PHE A 99 -2.93 -9.19 12.67
CA PHE A 99 -1.94 -8.30 13.28
C PHE A 99 -1.70 -8.57 14.77
N ASP A 100 -2.67 -9.19 15.47
CA ASP A 100 -2.60 -9.60 16.88
C ASP A 100 -2.20 -11.08 17.06
N LYS A 101 -2.11 -11.83 15.97
CA LYS A 101 -1.68 -13.23 15.96
C LYS A 101 -0.83 -13.50 14.72
N ILE A 102 0.45 -13.17 14.85
CA ILE A 102 1.47 -13.38 13.83
C ILE A 102 2.07 -14.77 14.07
N PRO A 103 2.03 -15.71 13.10
CA PRO A 103 2.53 -17.08 13.27
C PRO A 103 4.06 -17.15 13.14
N VAL A 104 4.78 -16.33 13.90
CA VAL A 104 6.25 -16.31 13.97
C VAL A 104 6.72 -16.28 15.41
N GLU A 105 7.90 -16.83 15.65
CA GLU A 105 8.55 -16.76 16.95
C GLU A 105 9.13 -15.36 17.22
N ASP A 106 9.19 -14.99 18.50
CA ASP A 106 9.77 -13.72 18.93
C ASP A 106 11.25 -13.64 18.54
N GLY A 107 11.66 -12.50 18.01
CA GLY A 107 13.05 -12.25 17.60
C GLY A 107 13.43 -12.81 16.23
N LYS A 108 12.52 -13.46 15.50
CA LYS A 108 12.80 -14.00 14.17
C LYS A 108 13.02 -12.95 13.09
N ALA A 109 12.37 -11.79 13.20
CA ALA A 109 12.33 -10.78 12.13
C ALA A 109 13.33 -9.64 12.37
N ASP A 110 14.15 -9.34 11.35
CA ASP A 110 14.96 -8.11 11.28
C ASP A 110 14.11 -6.91 10.81
N LEU A 111 13.06 -7.19 10.02
CA LEU A 111 12.08 -6.20 9.59
C LEU A 111 10.66 -6.72 9.79
N VAL A 112 9.84 -5.94 10.49
CA VAL A 112 8.38 -6.07 10.42
C VAL A 112 7.84 -4.91 9.59
N SER A 113 7.26 -5.22 8.44
CA SER A 113 6.69 -4.23 7.52
C SER A 113 5.16 -4.22 7.57
N LEU A 114 4.60 -3.02 7.49
CA LEU A 114 3.18 -2.76 7.39
C LEU A 114 3.01 -1.77 6.24
N SER A 115 2.46 -2.25 5.13
CA SER A 115 2.22 -1.40 3.97
C SER A 115 0.73 -1.14 3.83
N SER A 116 0.38 0.14 3.72
CA SER A 116 -1.00 0.52 3.43
C SER A 116 -0.99 1.55 2.33
N TRP A 117 -2.02 1.47 1.49
CA TRP A 117 -1.99 2.20 0.24
C TRP A 117 -2.12 3.72 0.43
N PRO A 118 -1.19 4.52 -0.13
CA PRO A 118 -1.06 5.94 0.15
C PRO A 118 -2.17 6.87 -0.36
N ARG A 119 -2.08 8.10 0.16
CA ARG A 119 -2.86 9.30 -0.16
C ARG A 119 -2.81 9.62 -1.66
N SER A 120 -3.92 10.12 -2.20
CA SER A 120 -3.92 10.84 -3.48
C SER A 120 -4.67 12.16 -3.39
N ALA A 121 -4.14 13.22 -4.03
CA ALA A 121 -4.68 14.57 -3.91
C ALA A 121 -6.01 14.78 -4.63
N ILE A 122 -6.23 14.13 -5.78
CA ILE A 122 -7.51 14.21 -6.51
C ILE A 122 -8.66 13.64 -5.68
N LEU A 123 -8.42 12.55 -4.93
CA LEU A 123 -9.37 12.02 -3.95
C LEU A 123 -9.58 12.95 -2.74
N ARG A 124 -8.67 13.88 -2.44
CA ARG A 124 -8.91 14.90 -1.39
C ARG A 124 -10.04 15.83 -1.80
N SER A 125 -10.15 16.18 -3.09
CA SER A 125 -11.24 17.01 -3.63
C SER A 125 -12.56 16.22 -3.71
N CYS A 126 -12.57 15.03 -4.32
CA CYS A 126 -13.78 14.19 -4.40
C CYS A 126 -14.37 13.81 -3.03
N LEU A 127 -13.53 13.56 -2.01
CA LEU A 127 -13.98 13.22 -0.66
C LEU A 127 -14.19 14.46 0.25
N ALA A 128 -13.87 15.66 -0.23
CA ALA A 128 -14.15 16.91 0.47
C ALA A 128 -15.54 17.46 0.13
N ASP A 129 -16.08 17.14 -1.05
CA ASP A 129 -17.44 17.56 -1.45
C ASP A 129 -18.53 16.76 -0.71
N ARG A 130 -19.58 17.45 -0.28
CA ARG A 130 -20.16 17.28 1.07
C ARG A 130 -21.43 16.43 1.18
N THR A 131 -21.87 15.71 0.15
CA THR A 131 -23.18 15.01 0.19
C THR A 131 -23.08 13.51 0.46
N SER A 132 -22.08 12.80 -0.08
CA SER A 132 -21.85 11.36 0.19
C SER A 132 -20.87 11.10 1.35
N ALA A 133 -20.10 12.14 1.73
CA ALA A 133 -19.08 12.10 2.77
C ALA A 133 -19.60 11.88 4.20
N ARG A 134 -20.91 11.95 4.47
CA ARG A 134 -21.46 11.78 5.82
C ARG A 134 -21.59 10.31 6.23
N ARG A 135 -21.84 9.38 5.30
CA ARG A 135 -21.90 7.92 5.58
C ARG A 135 -20.51 7.25 5.56
N LEU A 136 -19.56 7.79 4.79
CA LEU A 136 -18.17 7.30 4.72
C LEU A 136 -17.27 7.78 5.89
N ARG A 137 -17.81 8.57 6.85
CA ARG A 137 -17.04 9.12 8.00
C ARG A 137 -16.50 8.06 8.95
N GLY A 138 -17.25 6.97 9.17
CA GLY A 138 -16.82 5.88 10.07
C GLY A 138 -15.65 5.05 9.55
N LEU A 139 -15.32 5.18 8.26
CA LEU A 139 -14.34 4.33 7.55
C LEU A 139 -13.20 5.13 6.93
N ARG A 140 -13.08 6.43 7.25
CA ARG A 140 -11.87 7.21 6.96
C ARG A 140 -10.69 6.46 7.57
N SER A 141 -9.69 6.09 6.75
CA SER A 141 -8.50 5.39 7.23
C SER A 141 -8.00 6.07 8.51
N ARG A 142 -7.88 5.29 9.61
CA ARG A 142 -7.36 5.75 10.91
C ARG A 142 -6.02 6.48 10.75
N TYR A 143 -5.29 6.15 9.68
CA TYR A 143 -4.12 6.87 9.20
C TYR A 143 -4.34 8.40 9.12
N ARG A 144 -5.44 8.86 8.52
CA ARG A 144 -5.71 10.29 8.29
C ARG A 144 -5.88 11.09 9.57
N HIS A 145 -6.38 10.46 10.64
CA HIS A 145 -6.55 11.12 11.92
C HIS A 145 -5.28 11.10 12.76
N GLY A 146 -4.23 10.39 12.31
CA GLY A 146 -2.99 10.25 13.06
C GLY A 146 -3.14 9.42 14.34
N TYR A 147 -4.29 8.78 14.61
CA TYR A 147 -4.52 8.04 15.85
C TYR A 147 -3.53 6.91 16.10
N TRP A 148 -2.95 6.34 15.03
CA TRP A 148 -1.91 5.33 15.15
C TRP A 148 -0.60 5.87 15.75
N LYS A 149 -0.37 7.19 15.69
CA LYS A 149 0.80 7.86 16.27
C LYS A 149 0.74 7.95 17.79
N SER A 150 -0.42 7.69 18.41
CA SER A 150 -0.56 7.74 19.88
C SER A 150 0.39 6.76 20.58
N ILE A 151 0.82 5.69 19.90
CA ILE A 151 1.82 4.76 20.43
C ILE A 151 3.13 5.47 20.81
N PHE A 152 3.53 6.51 20.07
CA PHE A 152 4.75 7.28 20.31
C PHE A 152 4.71 8.09 21.61
N GLU A 153 3.52 8.37 22.12
CA GLU A 153 3.28 9.13 23.35
C GLU A 153 3.14 8.21 24.57
N THR A 154 3.09 6.89 24.39
CA THR A 154 3.00 5.94 25.50
C THR A 154 4.31 5.87 26.27
N ALA A 155 4.25 5.58 27.58
CA ALA A 155 5.44 5.37 28.40
C ALA A 155 6.31 4.19 27.92
N PHE A 156 5.71 3.24 27.19
CA PHE A 156 6.40 2.06 26.64
C PHE A 156 7.36 2.40 25.49
N TYR A 157 6.95 3.29 24.59
CA TYR A 157 7.69 3.57 23.37
C TYR A 157 9.11 4.11 23.61
N PRO A 158 9.34 5.18 24.39
CA PRO A 158 10.69 5.72 24.61
C PRO A 158 11.60 4.75 25.36
N GLY A 159 11.05 3.74 26.06
CA GLY A 159 11.83 2.68 26.69
C GLY A 159 12.36 1.63 25.70
N THR A 160 11.71 1.45 24.55
CA THR A 160 11.98 0.32 23.63
C THR A 160 12.49 0.76 22.26
N PHE A 161 12.07 1.92 21.76
CA PHE A 161 12.33 2.37 20.40
C PHE A 161 13.01 3.74 20.37
N GLU A 162 13.80 3.98 19.32
CA GLU A 162 14.26 5.32 18.94
C GLU A 162 13.08 6.20 18.49
N ALA A 163 13.31 7.51 18.39
CA ALA A 163 12.31 8.41 17.81
C ALA A 163 12.02 8.00 16.35
N PRO A 164 10.75 7.99 15.92
CA PRO A 164 10.40 7.55 14.58
C PRO A 164 10.93 8.55 13.54
N VAL A 165 11.52 8.02 12.46
CA VAL A 165 11.94 8.83 11.31
C VAL A 165 10.83 8.78 10.25
N GLN A 166 10.41 9.93 9.75
CA GLN A 166 9.44 10.03 8.66
C GLN A 166 10.11 10.62 7.41
N GLU A 167 9.93 9.95 6.28
CA GLU A 167 10.31 10.45 4.96
C GLU A 167 9.08 10.49 4.04
N LEU A 168 8.96 11.53 3.20
CA LEU A 168 7.88 11.71 2.25
C LEU A 168 8.42 11.60 0.82
N TYR A 169 7.84 10.69 0.05
CA TYR A 169 8.16 10.47 -1.36
C TYR A 169 6.99 10.89 -2.23
N HIS A 170 7.20 11.91 -3.06
CA HIS A 170 6.19 12.43 -3.98
C HIS A 170 6.45 11.93 -5.40
N ARG A 171 5.39 11.54 -6.11
CA ARG A 171 5.43 11.22 -7.54
C ARG A 171 4.16 11.70 -8.22
N ASP A 172 4.32 12.39 -9.34
CA ASP A 172 3.25 12.64 -10.29
C ASP A 172 3.25 11.50 -11.31
N LEU A 173 2.16 10.73 -11.36
CA LEU A 173 2.03 9.60 -12.27
C LEU A 173 0.97 9.91 -13.33
N PRO A 174 1.17 9.49 -14.59
CA PRO A 174 0.13 9.63 -15.61
C PRO A 174 -1.14 8.89 -15.21
N ALA A 175 -2.29 9.54 -15.36
CA ALA A 175 -3.59 8.92 -15.16
C ALA A 175 -4.59 9.39 -16.23
N THR A 176 -5.59 8.55 -16.46
CA THR A 176 -6.79 8.87 -17.24
C THR A 176 -8.00 8.90 -16.31
N GLU A 177 -9.12 9.46 -16.77
CA GLU A 177 -10.40 9.41 -16.05
C GLU A 177 -10.77 7.98 -15.64
N GLN A 178 -10.71 7.04 -16.57
CA GLN A 178 -10.98 5.63 -16.29
C GLN A 178 -10.01 5.06 -15.25
N GLY A 179 -8.71 5.41 -15.31
CA GLY A 179 -7.73 4.99 -14.32
C GLY A 179 -8.04 5.52 -12.91
N VAL A 180 -8.58 6.73 -12.80
CA VAL A 180 -9.03 7.28 -11.51
C VAL A 180 -10.28 6.54 -11.01
N ILE A 181 -11.25 6.26 -11.88
CA ILE A 181 -12.47 5.53 -11.55
C ILE A 181 -12.13 4.13 -11.06
N ASP A 182 -11.38 3.35 -11.85
CA ASP A 182 -10.95 1.98 -11.52
C ASP A 182 -10.25 1.94 -10.16
N ARG A 183 -9.40 2.94 -9.90
CA ARG A 183 -8.70 3.05 -8.63
C ARG A 183 -9.63 3.30 -7.47
N VAL A 184 -10.62 4.19 -7.60
CA VAL A 184 -11.60 4.45 -6.52
C VAL A 184 -12.45 3.21 -6.27
N LEU A 185 -12.94 2.58 -7.34
CA LEU A 185 -13.76 1.37 -7.27
C LEU A 185 -12.98 0.19 -6.68
N SER A 186 -11.66 0.14 -6.80
CA SER A 186 -10.83 -0.89 -6.17
C SER A 186 -10.74 -0.84 -4.63
N LYS A 187 -11.27 0.21 -3.98
CA LYS A 187 -11.15 0.35 -2.52
C LYS A 187 -12.15 -0.57 -1.82
N SER A 188 -11.69 -1.34 -0.83
CA SER A 188 -12.49 -2.36 -0.13
C SER A 188 -13.85 -1.89 0.38
N PHE A 189 -13.96 -0.64 0.84
CA PHE A 189 -15.23 -0.07 1.29
C PHE A 189 -16.13 0.43 0.14
N ILE A 190 -15.56 0.74 -1.02
CA ILE A 190 -16.32 1.07 -2.24
C ILE A 190 -16.78 -0.21 -2.93
N THR A 191 -15.94 -1.24 -3.01
CA THR A 191 -16.32 -2.57 -3.53
C THR A 191 -17.45 -3.22 -2.74
N ALA A 192 -17.61 -2.85 -1.46
CA ALA A 192 -18.68 -3.35 -0.61
C ALA A 192 -20.02 -2.62 -0.82
N LEU A 193 -20.04 -1.50 -1.57
CA LEU A 193 -21.27 -0.78 -1.89
C LEU A 193 -22.07 -1.50 -2.97
N SER A 194 -23.38 -1.23 -3.00
CA SER A 194 -24.25 -1.66 -4.11
C SER A 194 -23.82 -1.02 -5.44
N GLU A 195 -24.19 -1.64 -6.57
CA GLU A 195 -23.90 -1.10 -7.90
C GLU A 195 -24.46 0.32 -8.09
N GLU A 196 -25.66 0.59 -7.55
CA GLU A 196 -26.28 1.92 -7.60
C GLU A 196 -25.44 2.97 -6.85
N GLU A 197 -24.91 2.61 -5.68
CA GLU A 197 -24.03 3.48 -4.90
C GLU A 197 -22.66 3.66 -5.56
N GLN A 198 -22.09 2.62 -6.14
CA GLN A 198 -20.85 2.72 -6.93
C GLN A 198 -21.05 3.66 -8.13
N ALA A 199 -22.18 3.56 -8.85
CA ALA A 199 -22.52 4.45 -9.95
C ALA A 199 -22.65 5.93 -9.51
N LYS A 200 -23.15 6.20 -8.29
CA LYS A 200 -23.16 7.55 -7.72
C LYS A 200 -21.75 8.08 -7.48
N VAL A 201 -20.85 7.25 -6.94
CA VAL A 201 -19.44 7.60 -6.75
C VAL A 201 -18.75 7.91 -8.09
N VAL A 202 -19.01 7.12 -9.13
CA VAL A 202 -18.47 7.37 -10.48
C VAL A 202 -18.91 8.74 -10.99
N LYS A 203 -20.21 9.07 -10.95
CA LYS A 203 -20.73 10.37 -11.37
C LYS A 203 -20.11 11.54 -10.61
N GLU A 204 -19.83 11.38 -9.33
CA GLU A 204 -19.13 12.39 -8.52
C GLU A 204 -17.69 12.60 -8.99
N ILE A 205 -16.97 11.52 -9.33
CA ILE A 205 -15.60 11.58 -9.87
C ILE A 205 -15.59 12.30 -11.22
N GLU A 206 -16.46 11.89 -12.14
CA GLU A 206 -16.61 12.50 -13.47
C GLU A 206 -16.89 14.01 -13.35
N ALA A 207 -17.79 14.41 -12.45
CA ALA A 207 -18.10 15.82 -12.22
C ALA A 207 -16.90 16.63 -11.68
N VAL A 208 -16.05 16.03 -10.84
CA VAL A 208 -14.83 16.66 -10.34
C VAL A 208 -13.79 16.79 -11.45
N LEU A 209 -13.55 15.72 -12.21
CA LEU A 209 -12.56 15.73 -13.30
C LEU A 209 -12.97 16.70 -14.41
N LYS A 210 -14.26 16.79 -14.73
CA LYS A 210 -14.80 17.75 -15.69
C LYS A 210 -14.56 19.22 -15.30
N LYS A 211 -14.52 19.53 -14.00
CA LYS A 211 -14.16 20.89 -13.54
C LYS A 211 -12.69 21.22 -13.79
N GLY A 212 -11.81 20.21 -13.87
CA GLY A 212 -10.39 20.37 -14.17
C GLY A 212 -9.58 21.18 -13.14
N GLU A 213 -10.15 21.48 -11.96
CA GLU A 213 -9.51 22.35 -10.98
C GLU A 213 -8.19 21.74 -10.45
N GLY A 214 -7.08 22.43 -10.71
CA GLY A 214 -5.74 22.00 -10.30
C GLY A 214 -5.19 20.80 -11.07
N MET A 215 -5.85 20.39 -12.16
CA MET A 215 -5.36 19.33 -13.04
C MET A 215 -4.27 19.87 -13.96
N LYS A 216 -3.18 19.11 -14.09
CA LYS A 216 -2.09 19.41 -15.01
C LYS A 216 -2.08 18.35 -16.10
N TRP A 217 -2.32 18.76 -17.34
CA TRP A 217 -2.33 17.84 -18.47
C TRP A 217 -0.91 17.44 -18.87
N ILE A 218 -0.73 16.15 -19.14
CA ILE A 218 0.46 15.61 -19.81
C ILE A 218 0.16 15.55 -21.32
N ASN A 219 -1.03 15.06 -21.67
CA ASN A 219 -1.58 15.05 -23.02
C ASN A 219 -3.11 15.21 -22.94
N GLU A 220 -3.61 16.40 -23.24
CA GLU A 220 -5.05 16.72 -23.13
C GLU A 220 -5.88 15.99 -24.19
N ASP A 221 -5.35 15.82 -25.41
CA ASP A 221 -6.03 15.12 -26.51
C ASP A 221 -6.26 13.63 -26.19
N GLU A 222 -5.34 13.01 -25.44
CA GLU A 222 -5.45 11.63 -24.98
C GLU A 222 -6.10 11.50 -23.58
N GLY A 223 -6.48 12.61 -22.95
CA GLY A 223 -7.07 12.62 -21.61
C GLY A 223 -6.10 12.17 -20.50
N ILE A 224 -4.80 12.40 -20.68
CA ILE A 224 -3.75 12.00 -19.73
C ILE A 224 -3.29 13.20 -18.91
N PHE A 225 -3.39 13.11 -17.59
CA PHE A 225 -3.00 14.16 -16.66
C PHE A 225 -2.09 13.65 -15.53
N GLU A 226 -1.36 14.57 -14.91
CA GLU A 226 -0.58 14.31 -13.71
C GLU A 226 -1.50 13.99 -12.55
N TYR A 227 -1.28 12.82 -11.95
CA TYR A 227 -1.97 12.39 -10.76
C TYR A 227 -0.96 12.30 -9.61
N PRO A 228 -1.05 13.15 -8.58
CA PRO A 228 -0.08 13.18 -7.48
C PRO A 228 -0.28 12.04 -6.48
N TYR A 229 0.84 11.38 -6.14
CA TYR A 229 0.96 10.30 -5.17
C TYR A 229 2.01 10.64 -4.10
N ASP A 230 1.57 10.60 -2.85
CA ASP A 230 2.43 10.82 -1.68
C ASP A 230 2.58 9.52 -0.89
N THR A 231 3.78 8.97 -0.81
CA THR A 231 4.11 7.83 0.05
C THR A 231 4.82 8.32 1.30
N ASP A 232 4.22 8.06 2.47
CA ASP A 232 4.87 8.28 3.76
C ASP A 232 5.60 7.00 4.18
N LEU A 233 6.91 7.09 4.40
CA LEU A 233 7.72 6.03 5.02
C LEU A 233 7.98 6.40 6.48
N TYR A 234 7.56 5.54 7.40
CA TYR A 234 7.93 5.64 8.81
C TYR A 234 8.90 4.51 9.15
N VAL A 235 10.06 4.88 9.68
CA VAL A 235 11.07 3.94 10.18
C VAL A 235 11.07 4.01 11.70
N ILE A 236 10.82 2.87 12.33
CA ILE A 236 10.83 2.71 13.78
C ILE A 236 11.93 1.70 14.10
N ARG A 237 12.96 2.14 14.83
CA ARG A 237 14.10 1.29 15.20
C ARG A 237 14.01 0.91 16.67
N LYS A 238 14.17 -0.38 16.97
CA LYS A 238 14.33 -0.87 18.34
C LYS A 238 15.69 -0.43 18.87
N LYS A 239 15.75 0.02 20.12
CA LYS A 239 17.03 0.31 20.79
C LYS A 239 17.82 -0.99 21.00
N GLU A 240 19.14 -0.87 20.90
CA GLU A 240 20.09 -1.89 21.34
C GLU A 240 20.14 -2.00 22.86
#